data_AF-A0A3C0JNE7-F1
#
_entry.id   AF-A0A3C0JNE7-F1
#
_cell.length_a   1.000
_cell.length_b   1.000
_cell.length_c   1.000
_cell.angle_alpha   90.00
_cell.angle_beta   90.00
_cell.angle_gamma   90.00
#
_symmetry.space_group_name_H-M   'P 1'
#
loop_
_entity.id
_entity.type
_entity.pdbx_description
1 polymer ?
#
loop_
_entity_poly.entity_id
_entity_poly.type
_entity_poly.pdbx_seq_one_letter_code
_entity_poly.pdbx_strand_id
1 'polypeptide(L)' 'MDGARQRFHDAMEQAGCLPVMPEEIVTLDRAQGRVTASPVWASESSPHYDAAAMDGIA' A
#
# COMPACT_ATOMS: atom_id res chain seq x y z
N MET A 1 13.85 25.21 -5.47
CA MET A 1 12.49 24.65 -5.54
C MET A 1 11.96 24.25 -4.16
N ASP A 2 12.86 23.93 -3.22
CA ASP A 2 12.50 23.43 -1.88
C ASP A 2 11.68 24.41 -1.03
N GLY A 3 11.96 25.72 -1.12
CA GLY A 3 11.20 26.73 -0.37
C GLY A 3 9.74 26.87 -0.81
N ALA A 4 9.40 26.62 -2.08
CA ALA A 4 8.01 26.66 -2.53
C ALA A 4 7.23 25.43 -2.07
N ARG A 5 7.87 24.24 -2.11
CA ARG A 5 7.28 23.00 -1.62
C ARG A 5 7.03 23.05 -0.12
N GLN A 6 7.97 23.58 0.66
CA GLN A 6 7.80 23.72 2.11
C GLN A 6 6.62 24.63 2.45
N ARG A 7 6.56 25.84 1.85
CA ARG A 7 5.44 26.77 2.10
C ARG A 7 4.08 26.18 1.73
N PHE A 8 4.02 25.39 0.66
CA PHE A 8 2.80 24.69 0.29
C PHE A 8 2.41 23.63 1.33
N HIS A 9 3.37 22.83 1.78
CA HIS A 9 3.14 21.84 2.84
C HIS A 9 2.68 22.49 4.15
N ASP A 10 3.36 23.57 4.58
CA ASP A 10 3.00 24.32 5.78
C ASP A 10 1.58 24.88 5.70
N ALA A 11 1.19 25.42 4.53
CA ALA A 11 -0.17 25.92 4.31
C ALA A 11 -1.22 24.80 4.38
N MET A 12 -0.92 23.62 3.82
CA MET A 12 -1.80 22.45 3.88
C MET A 12 -1.94 21.92 5.32
N GLU A 13 -0.86 21.95 6.10
CA GLU A 13 -0.87 21.57 7.52
C GLU A 13 -1.70 22.55 8.35
N GLN A 14 -1.48 23.86 8.18
CA GLN A 14 -2.25 24.92 8.85
C GLN A 14 -3.74 24.88 8.50
N ALA A 15 -4.09 24.49 7.28
CA ALA A 15 -5.47 24.29 6.86
C ALA A 15 -6.10 22.99 7.39
N GLY A 16 -5.33 22.13 8.08
CA GLY A 16 -5.81 20.85 8.59
C GLY A 16 -6.10 19.83 7.49
N CYS A 17 -5.42 19.93 6.34
CA CYS A 17 -5.65 19.06 5.17
C CYS A 17 -4.79 17.79 5.17
N LEU A 18 -3.87 17.64 6.13
CA LEU A 18 -2.94 16.50 6.21
C LEU A 18 -3.22 15.48 7.34
N PRO A 19 -4.42 15.37 7.97
CA PRO A 19 -4.65 14.34 8.96
C PRO A 19 -4.66 12.96 8.29
N VAL A 20 -4.24 11.94 9.03
CA VAL A 20 -4.42 10.55 8.60
C VAL A 20 -5.92 10.28 8.52
N MET A 21 -6.37 9.81 7.36
CA MET A 21 -7.77 9.42 7.18
C MET A 21 -8.07 8.11 7.91
N PRO A 22 -9.31 7.90 8.41
CA PRO A 22 -9.72 6.62 8.97
C PRO A 22 -9.54 5.47 7.98
N GLU A 23 -9.28 4.28 8.50
CA GLU A 23 -9.27 3.07 7.68
C GLU A 23 -10.67 2.70 7.19
N GLU A 24 -10.71 2.03 6.05
CA GLU A 24 -11.94 1.52 5.44
C GLU A 24 -11.65 0.15 4.83
N ILE A 25 -12.58 -0.79 5.00
CA ILE A 25 -12.54 -2.07 4.29
C ILE A 25 -13.17 -1.86 2.92
N VAL A 26 -12.38 -2.10 1.87
CA VAL A 26 -12.83 -2.02 0.48
C VAL A 26 -12.65 -3.35 -0.22
N THR A 27 -13.41 -3.57 -1.29
CA THR A 27 -13.19 -4.69 -2.20
C THR A 27 -11.91 -4.51 -3.01
N LEU A 28 -11.32 -5.59 -3.49
CA LEU A 28 -10.02 -5.57 -4.17
C LEU A 28 -10.02 -4.70 -5.44
N ASP A 29 -11.11 -4.72 -6.20
CA ASP A 29 -11.29 -3.90 -7.41
C ASP A 29 -11.27 -2.39 -7.12
N ARG A 30 -11.57 -1.99 -5.87
CA ARG A 30 -11.57 -0.59 -5.41
C ARG A 30 -10.29 -0.18 -4.68
N ALA A 31 -9.35 -1.11 -4.47
CA ALA A 31 -8.13 -0.87 -3.74
C ALA A 31 -7.02 -0.21 -4.59
N GLN A 32 -7.13 -0.25 -5.93
CA GLN A 32 -6.10 0.32 -6.81
C GLN A 32 -5.86 1.81 -6.53
N GLY A 33 -4.60 2.18 -6.31
CA GLY A 33 -4.20 3.58 -6.01
C GLY A 33 -4.37 4.00 -4.55
N ARG A 34 -4.85 3.11 -3.66
CA ARG A 34 -4.92 3.36 -2.21
C ARG A 34 -3.67 2.88 -1.48
N VAL A 35 -3.51 3.35 -0.25
CA VAL A 35 -2.45 2.91 0.69
C VAL A 35 -3.08 1.98 1.72
N THR A 36 -2.42 0.85 2.01
CA THR A 36 -2.88 -0.09 3.05
C THR A 36 -2.77 0.55 4.43
N ALA A 37 -3.86 0.55 5.20
CA ALA A 37 -3.89 1.11 6.56
C ALA A 37 -3.07 0.30 7.57
N SER A 38 -2.87 -1.00 7.31
CA SER A 38 -2.07 -1.91 8.13
C SER A 38 -1.22 -2.84 7.26
N PRO A 39 -0.17 -3.48 7.81
CA PRO A 39 0.56 -4.53 7.12
C PRO A 39 -0.33 -5.70 6.69
N VAL A 40 0.03 -6.35 5.58
CA VAL A 40 -0.62 -7.56 5.08
C VAL A 40 0.39 -8.71 5.16
N TRP A 41 -0.03 -9.84 5.73
CA TRP A 41 0.80 -11.03 5.91
C TRP A 41 0.27 -12.17 5.06
N ALA A 42 1.17 -12.94 4.45
CA ALA A 42 0.80 -14.18 3.78
C ALA A 42 0.34 -15.20 4.83
N SER A 43 -0.79 -15.86 4.61
CA SER A 43 -1.24 -16.97 5.45
C SER A 43 -0.44 -18.24 5.22
N GLU A 44 0.06 -18.42 4.00
CA GLU A 44 0.72 -19.64 3.53
C GLU A 44 1.85 -19.29 2.54
N SER A 45 2.83 -20.18 2.44
CA SER A 45 3.86 -20.11 1.39
C SER A 45 3.25 -20.28 -0.01
N SER A 46 3.81 -19.60 -1.00
CA SER A 46 3.43 -19.75 -2.40
C SER A 46 4.68 -19.96 -3.26
N PRO A 47 4.87 -21.14 -3.87
CA PRO A 47 3.98 -22.31 -3.84
C PRO A 47 3.96 -22.97 -2.45
N HIS A 48 2.82 -23.56 -2.07
CA HIS A 48 2.69 -24.30 -0.80
C HIS A 48 3.05 -25.80 -0.96
N TYR A 49 3.65 -26.17 -2.08
CA TYR A 49 3.99 -27.55 -2.43
C TYR A 49 5.23 -27.55 -3.33
N ASP A 50 5.81 -28.73 -3.56
CA ASP A 50 6.94 -28.91 -4.46
C ASP A 50 6.50 -28.67 -5.91
N ALA A 51 6.59 -27.41 -6.34
CA ALA A 51 6.25 -26.98 -7.68
C ALA A 51 7.52 -26.86 -8.53
N ALA A 52 7.66 -27.74 -9.52
CA ALA A 52 8.67 -27.57 -10.54
C ALA A 52 8.35 -26.33 -11.39
N ALA A 53 9.33 -25.45 -11.58
CA ALA A 53 9.19 -24.29 -12.45
C ALA A 53 9.24 -24.66 -13.95
N MET A 54 9.76 -25.85 -14.26
CA MET A 54 10.05 -26.36 -15.60
C MET A 54 9.77 -27.86 -15.65
N ASP A 55 9.59 -28.40 -16.85
CA ASP A 55 9.47 -29.84 -17.06
C ASP A 55 10.78 -30.57 -16.75
N GLY A 56 10.68 -31.74 -16.12
CA GLY A 56 11.81 -32.56 -15.71
C GLY A 56 11.36 -33.91 -15.16
N ILE A 57 12.30 -34.66 -14.56
CA ILE A 57 12.03 -35.93 -13.89
C ILE A 57 12.42 -35.76 -12.42
N ALA A 58 11.54 -36.17 -11.50
CA ALA A 58 11.76 -36.10 -10.04
C ALA A 58 12.67 -37.22 -9.54
#